data_AF-A0A1W2AR86-F1
#
_entry.id   AF-A0A1W2AR86-F1
#
_cell.length_a   1.000
_cell.length_b   1.000
_cell.length_c   1.000
_cell.angle_alpha   90.00
_cell.angle_beta   90.00
_cell.angle_gamma   90.00
#
_symmetry.space_group_name_H-M   'P 1'
#
loop_
_entity.id
_entity.type
_entity.pdbx_description
1 polymer ?
#
loop_
_entity_poly.entity_id
_entity_poly.type
_entity_poly.pdbx_seq_one_letter_code
_entity_poly.pdbx_strand_id
1 'polypeptide(L)'
;MNVLQKISALFLFITITCCAQKTTFSEDVVSYIANNGTEKQYNYAYDELLKMLENQFPETEANAEGWKYMNANKEKHVSEMITLLAPVYEKNFTHEEIKSMNAFYLTDAGKQLVADGSKLSEAQKQEVNEFYASATGKKIMEKQPILAAEIGKVSEGWSRDLYETALSMLK
;
A
#
# COMPACT_ATOMS: atom_id res chain seq x y z
N MET A 1 -12.71 -24.38 70.16
CA MET A 1 -11.39 -24.66 69.56
C MET A 1 -11.56 -25.89 68.70
N ASN A 2 -11.71 -25.71 67.37
CA ASN A 2 -11.78 -26.81 66.42
C ASN A 2 -11.46 -26.31 65.00
N VAL A 3 -10.35 -26.88 64.49
CA VAL A 3 -10.04 -27.31 63.12
C VAL A 3 -10.03 -26.27 61.99
N LEU A 4 -8.80 -25.80 61.75
CA LEU A 4 -8.17 -25.42 60.48
C LEU A 4 -8.85 -26.00 59.22
N GLN A 5 -9.44 -25.15 58.37
CA GLN A 5 -9.89 -25.54 57.04
C GLN A 5 -9.55 -24.50 55.95
N LYS A 6 -8.54 -24.91 55.15
CA LYS A 6 -8.40 -24.77 53.69
C LYS A 6 -8.05 -23.39 53.10
N ILE A 7 -6.75 -23.24 52.84
CA ILE A 7 -6.19 -22.50 51.71
C ILE A 7 -6.66 -23.20 50.42
N SER A 8 -7.16 -22.43 49.45
CA SER A 8 -7.19 -22.83 48.04
C SER A 8 -6.99 -21.59 47.18
N ALA A 9 -5.74 -21.34 46.83
CA ALA A 9 -5.36 -20.40 45.78
C ALA A 9 -5.66 -21.06 44.43
N LEU A 10 -6.67 -20.56 43.73
CA LEU A 10 -6.95 -20.96 42.35
C LEU A 10 -6.24 -19.96 41.41
N PHE A 11 -5.06 -20.36 40.92
CA PHE A 11 -4.38 -19.67 39.83
C PHE A 11 -5.17 -19.89 38.54
N LEU A 12 -5.90 -18.86 38.08
CA LEU A 12 -6.54 -18.85 36.78
C LEU A 12 -5.50 -18.40 35.74
N PHE A 13 -4.89 -19.36 35.03
CA PHE A 13 -4.10 -19.08 33.83
C PHE A 13 -5.06 -18.64 32.72
N ILE A 14 -5.25 -17.33 32.57
CA ILE A 14 -5.82 -16.76 31.36
C ILE A 14 -4.73 -16.82 30.30
N THR A 15 -4.74 -17.86 29.49
CA THR A 15 -3.97 -17.86 28.25
C THR A 15 -4.56 -16.78 27.36
N ILE A 16 -3.86 -15.66 27.23
CA ILE A 16 -4.14 -14.65 26.20
C ILE A 16 -3.84 -15.33 24.86
N THR A 17 -4.86 -15.91 24.24
CA THR A 17 -4.81 -16.29 22.83
C THR A 17 -4.78 -14.98 22.05
N CYS A 18 -3.58 -14.47 21.79
CA CYS A 18 -3.39 -13.42 20.82
C CYS A 18 -3.87 -13.98 19.47
N CYS A 19 -5.06 -13.60 19.04
CA CYS A 19 -5.51 -13.83 17.68
C CYS A 19 -4.65 -12.96 16.77
N ALA A 20 -3.46 -13.45 16.40
CA ALA A 20 -2.82 -12.98 15.19
C ALA A 20 -3.73 -13.42 14.03
N GLN A 21 -4.65 -12.56 13.62
CA GLN A 21 -5.44 -12.79 12.41
C GLN A 21 -4.45 -12.97 11.26
N LYS A 22 -4.43 -14.17 10.67
CA LYS A 22 -3.59 -14.45 9.51
C LYS A 22 -4.22 -13.74 8.32
N THR A 23 -3.63 -12.63 7.90
CA THR A 23 -3.98 -11.94 6.65
C THR A 23 -3.77 -12.87 5.46
N THR A 24 -4.57 -12.67 4.42
CA THR A 24 -4.41 -13.39 3.15
C THR A 24 -3.18 -12.89 2.40
N PHE A 25 -2.70 -13.68 1.43
CA PHE A 25 -1.57 -13.26 0.61
C PHE A 25 -1.87 -11.95 -0.15
N SER A 26 -3.07 -11.84 -0.72
CA SER A 26 -3.47 -10.65 -1.48
C SER A 26 -3.61 -9.41 -0.59
N GLU A 27 -4.15 -9.54 0.63
CA GLU A 27 -4.23 -8.44 1.60
C GLU A 27 -2.83 -7.93 2.01
N ASP A 28 -1.88 -8.84 2.23
CA ASP A 28 -0.50 -8.45 2.54
C ASP A 28 0.17 -7.77 1.34
N VAL A 29 -0.10 -8.22 0.12
CA VAL A 29 0.42 -7.59 -1.11
C VAL A 29 -0.14 -6.17 -1.27
N VAL A 30 -1.46 -6.01 -1.14
CA VAL A 30 -2.12 -4.69 -1.20
C VAL A 30 -1.55 -3.75 -0.13
N SER A 31 -1.39 -4.25 1.10
CA SER A 31 -0.79 -3.50 2.20
C SER A 31 0.65 -3.07 1.87
N TYR A 32 1.45 -3.94 1.26
CA TYR A 32 2.81 -3.61 0.87
C TYR A 32 2.84 -2.50 -0.18
N ILE A 33 2.02 -2.61 -1.22
CA ILE A 33 1.95 -1.63 -2.30
C ILE A 33 1.47 -0.27 -1.76
N ALA A 34 0.49 -0.25 -0.85
CA ALA A 34 0.01 0.97 -0.22
C ALA A 34 1.13 1.68 0.56
N ASN A 35 1.92 0.92 1.34
CA ASN A 35 2.91 1.48 2.25
C ASN A 35 4.28 1.76 1.62
N ASN A 36 4.59 1.21 0.44
CA ASN A 36 5.90 1.39 -0.21
C ASN A 36 6.05 2.71 -1.01
N GLY A 37 5.01 3.55 -1.00
CA GLY A 37 4.96 4.82 -1.75
C GLY A 37 4.19 4.77 -3.06
N THR A 38 3.77 3.60 -3.52
CA THR A 38 3.00 3.45 -4.76
C THR A 38 1.64 4.15 -4.69
N GLU A 39 0.94 4.05 -3.56
CA GLU A 39 -0.33 4.77 -3.36
C GLU A 39 -0.17 6.29 -3.51
N LYS A 40 0.90 6.86 -2.95
CA LYS A 40 1.21 8.29 -3.07
C LYS A 40 1.45 8.69 -4.54
N GLN A 41 2.12 7.84 -5.31
CA GLN A 41 2.38 8.07 -6.73
C GLN A 41 1.08 8.09 -7.54
N TYR A 42 0.15 7.16 -7.31
CA TYR A 42 -1.14 7.15 -8.02
C TYR A 42 -2.08 8.26 -7.56
N ASN A 43 -2.06 8.63 -6.27
CA ASN A 43 -2.77 9.82 -5.79
C ASN A 43 -2.30 11.07 -6.54
N TYR A 44 -0.99 11.24 -6.70
CA TYR A 44 -0.42 12.34 -7.46
C TYR A 44 -0.80 12.29 -8.95
N ALA A 45 -0.69 11.12 -9.59
CA ALA A 45 -1.06 10.95 -10.99
C ALA A 45 -2.56 11.28 -11.25
N TYR A 46 -3.44 10.88 -10.31
CA TYR A 46 -4.85 11.23 -10.36
C TYR A 46 -5.08 12.75 -10.28
N ASP A 47 -4.38 13.43 -9.36
CA ASP A 47 -4.47 14.88 -9.21
C ASP A 47 -3.99 15.61 -10.47
N GLU A 48 -2.88 15.18 -11.07
CA GLU A 48 -2.36 15.77 -12.31
C GLU A 48 -3.32 15.55 -13.49
N LEU A 49 -3.99 14.39 -13.55
CA LEU A 49 -5.04 14.15 -14.54
C LEU A 49 -6.20 15.14 -14.36
N LEU A 50 -6.70 15.32 -13.13
CA LEU A 50 -7.80 16.27 -12.88
C LEU A 50 -7.40 17.71 -13.23
N LYS A 51 -6.20 18.15 -12.88
CA LYS A 51 -5.70 19.48 -13.27
C LYS A 51 -5.63 19.65 -14.79
N MET A 52 -5.17 18.62 -15.51
CA MET A 52 -5.16 18.63 -16.98
C MET A 52 -6.58 18.76 -17.54
N LEU A 53 -7.52 17.99 -16.99
CA LEU A 53 -8.92 17.98 -17.41
C LEU A 53 -9.63 19.30 -17.09
N GLU A 54 -9.34 19.95 -15.97
CA GLU A 54 -9.92 21.25 -15.60
C GLU A 54 -9.55 22.33 -16.62
N ASN A 55 -8.30 22.30 -17.12
CA ASN A 55 -7.87 23.20 -18.18
C ASN A 55 -8.58 22.94 -19.52
N GLN A 56 -9.02 21.70 -19.78
CA GLN A 56 -9.70 21.31 -21.03
C GLN A 56 -11.23 21.47 -20.95
N PHE A 57 -11.80 21.16 -19.79
CA PHE A 57 -13.24 21.14 -19.50
C PHE A 57 -13.48 21.86 -18.16
N PRO A 58 -13.37 23.20 -18.11
CA PRO A 58 -13.63 23.95 -16.89
C PRO A 58 -14.99 23.60 -16.28
N GLU A 59 -15.11 23.69 -14.96
CA GLU A 59 -16.37 23.39 -14.28
C GLU A 59 -17.46 24.38 -14.70
N THR A 60 -18.61 23.83 -15.07
CA THR A 60 -19.84 24.52 -15.46
C THR A 60 -21.03 23.82 -14.83
N GLU A 61 -22.19 24.46 -14.85
CA GLU A 61 -23.43 23.82 -14.37
C GLU A 61 -23.75 22.51 -15.10
N ALA A 62 -23.35 22.38 -16.37
CA ALA A 62 -23.63 21.19 -17.19
C ALA A 62 -22.78 19.97 -16.81
N ASN A 63 -21.57 20.16 -16.27
CA ASN A 63 -20.65 19.07 -15.91
C ASN A 63 -20.31 19.01 -14.40
N ALA A 64 -20.97 19.81 -13.56
CA ALA A 64 -20.72 19.89 -12.12
C ALA A 64 -20.86 18.53 -11.41
N GLU A 65 -21.85 17.70 -11.75
CA GLU A 65 -21.98 16.36 -11.15
C GLU A 65 -20.85 15.41 -11.60
N GLY A 66 -20.31 15.59 -12.81
CA GLY A 66 -19.12 14.88 -13.28
C GLY A 66 -17.88 15.26 -12.46
N TRP A 67 -17.64 16.55 -12.27
CA TRP A 67 -16.55 17.05 -11.41
C TRP A 67 -16.67 16.57 -9.96
N LYS A 68 -17.88 16.65 -9.40
CA LYS A 68 -18.18 16.13 -8.06
C LYS A 68 -17.91 14.63 -7.95
N TYR A 69 -18.31 13.83 -8.95
CA TYR A 69 -18.00 12.40 -8.99
C TYR A 69 -16.48 12.17 -9.00
N MET A 70 -15.74 12.84 -9.90
CA MET A 70 -14.29 12.65 -10.03
C MET A 70 -13.55 13.03 -8.74
N ASN A 71 -13.95 14.12 -8.09
CA ASN A 71 -13.34 14.54 -6.82
C ASN A 71 -13.68 13.58 -5.66
N ALA A 72 -14.92 13.08 -5.60
CA ALA A 72 -15.35 12.19 -4.52
C ALA A 72 -14.82 10.75 -4.64
N ASN A 73 -14.43 10.30 -5.84
CA ASN A 73 -14.04 8.91 -6.10
C ASN A 73 -12.53 8.68 -6.25
N LYS A 74 -11.69 9.67 -5.93
CA LYS A 74 -10.22 9.54 -6.01
C LYS A 74 -9.69 8.33 -5.24
N GLU A 75 -10.02 8.22 -3.95
CA GLU A 75 -9.53 7.14 -3.08
C GLU A 75 -9.94 5.77 -3.64
N LYS A 76 -11.18 5.65 -4.12
CA LYS A 76 -11.68 4.43 -4.75
C LYS A 76 -10.86 4.06 -5.99
N HIS A 77 -10.66 4.99 -6.92
CA HIS A 77 -9.93 4.71 -8.16
C HIS A 77 -8.45 4.38 -7.91
N VAL A 78 -7.82 5.00 -6.90
CA VAL A 78 -6.45 4.68 -6.50
C VAL A 78 -6.39 3.31 -5.82
N SER A 79 -7.35 2.98 -4.96
CA SER A 79 -7.44 1.66 -4.31
C SER A 79 -7.66 0.53 -5.32
N GLU A 80 -8.50 0.76 -6.34
CA GLU A 80 -8.69 -0.14 -7.48
C GLU A 80 -7.36 -0.34 -8.21
N MET A 81 -6.58 0.74 -8.46
CA MET A 81 -5.27 0.63 -9.09
C MET A 81 -4.29 -0.22 -8.27
N ILE A 82 -4.21 0.00 -6.96
CA ILE A 82 -3.37 -0.79 -6.06
C ILE A 82 -3.75 -2.27 -6.12
N THR A 83 -5.05 -2.56 -6.15
CA THR A 83 -5.57 -3.93 -6.28
C THR A 83 -5.19 -4.56 -7.63
N LEU A 84 -5.25 -3.81 -8.72
CA LEU A 84 -4.83 -4.27 -10.05
C LEU A 84 -3.33 -4.62 -10.13
N LEU A 85 -2.50 -4.04 -9.26
CA LEU A 85 -1.08 -4.36 -9.19
C LEU A 85 -0.78 -5.64 -8.40
N ALA A 86 -1.67 -6.08 -7.51
CA ALA A 86 -1.40 -7.22 -6.63
C ALA A 86 -0.94 -8.50 -7.38
N PRO A 87 -1.57 -8.91 -8.50
CA PRO A 87 -1.13 -10.11 -9.23
C PRO A 87 0.30 -10.03 -9.77
N VAL A 88 0.81 -8.83 -10.07
CA VAL A 88 2.20 -8.63 -10.52
C VAL A 88 3.19 -9.00 -9.40
N TYR A 89 2.88 -8.61 -8.16
CA TYR A 89 3.69 -8.94 -7.00
C TYR A 89 3.53 -10.40 -6.58
N GLU A 90 2.29 -10.93 -6.58
CA GLU A 90 2.01 -12.33 -6.26
C GLU A 90 2.73 -13.32 -7.18
N LYS A 91 2.93 -12.95 -8.45
CA LYS A 91 3.68 -13.74 -9.44
C LYS A 91 5.19 -13.74 -9.19
N ASN A 92 5.74 -12.69 -8.58
CA ASN A 92 7.18 -12.47 -8.47
C ASN A 92 7.75 -12.73 -7.07
N PHE A 93 6.89 -12.73 -6.04
CA PHE A 93 7.26 -12.91 -4.66
C PHE A 93 6.39 -13.96 -3.97
N THR A 94 6.96 -14.57 -2.94
CA THR A 94 6.23 -15.47 -2.04
C THR A 94 5.52 -14.65 -0.94
N HIS A 95 4.56 -15.26 -0.27
CA HIS A 95 3.86 -14.61 0.85
C HIS A 95 4.82 -14.18 1.97
N GLU A 96 5.80 -15.00 2.32
CA GLU A 96 6.77 -14.66 3.37
C GLU A 96 7.73 -13.52 2.96
N GLU A 97 8.08 -13.42 1.67
CA GLU A 97 8.83 -12.28 1.17
C GLU A 97 8.01 -10.99 1.27
N ILE A 98 6.72 -11.01 0.90
CA ILE A 98 5.84 -9.85 1.05
C ILE A 98 5.67 -9.44 2.51
N LYS A 99 5.53 -10.40 3.44
CA LYS A 99 5.52 -10.08 4.89
C LYS A 99 6.81 -9.42 5.35
N SER A 100 7.96 -9.90 4.87
CA SER A 100 9.26 -9.28 5.15
C SER A 100 9.33 -7.84 4.61
N MET A 101 8.76 -7.58 3.43
CA MET A 101 8.66 -6.23 2.89
C MET A 101 7.74 -5.34 3.73
N ASN A 102 6.55 -5.82 4.08
CA ASN A 102 5.63 -5.11 4.96
C ASN A 102 6.29 -4.75 6.30
N ALA A 103 6.99 -5.71 6.92
CA ALA A 103 7.69 -5.48 8.17
C ALA A 103 8.69 -4.31 8.07
N PHE A 104 9.46 -4.25 6.97
CA PHE A 104 10.39 -3.14 6.74
C PHE A 104 9.68 -1.80 6.50
N TYR A 105 8.68 -1.74 5.62
CA TYR A 105 8.00 -0.48 5.31
C TYR A 105 7.13 0.05 6.47
N LEU A 106 6.90 -0.75 7.51
CA LEU A 106 6.27 -0.32 8.76
C LEU A 106 7.25 0.29 9.77
N THR A 107 8.57 0.11 9.61
CA THR A 107 9.58 0.73 10.49
C THR A 107 9.72 2.23 10.22
N ASP A 108 10.35 2.93 11.17
CA ASP A 108 10.63 4.36 10.99
C ASP A 108 11.59 4.63 9.82
N ALA A 109 12.54 3.73 9.56
CA ALA A 109 13.43 3.82 8.41
C ALA A 109 12.67 3.63 7.10
N GLY A 110 11.80 2.60 7.01
CA GLY A 110 10.98 2.35 5.83
C GLY A 110 10.02 3.49 5.52
N LYS A 111 9.33 4.02 6.54
CA LYS A 111 8.45 5.20 6.40
C LYS A 111 9.21 6.45 5.98
N GLN A 112 10.38 6.72 6.57
CA GLN A 112 11.22 7.85 6.19
C GLN A 112 11.75 7.71 4.76
N LEU A 113 12.13 6.50 4.33
CA LEU A 113 12.57 6.23 2.97
C LEU A 113 11.49 6.59 1.94
N VAL A 114 10.24 6.23 2.20
CA VAL A 114 9.08 6.55 1.35
C VAL A 114 8.74 8.04 1.39
N ALA A 115 8.81 8.66 2.57
CA ALA A 115 8.48 10.06 2.75
C ALA A 115 9.51 10.98 2.06
N ASP A 116 10.79 10.78 2.38
CA ASP A 116 11.95 11.54 1.89
C ASP A 116 13.25 10.81 2.27
N GLY A 117 13.77 9.98 1.36
CA GLY A 117 15.01 9.24 1.58
C GLY A 117 16.25 10.12 1.81
N SER A 118 16.22 11.40 1.43
CA SER A 118 17.33 12.34 1.68
C SER A 118 17.47 12.71 3.17
N LYS A 119 16.41 12.50 3.96
CA LYS A 119 16.34 12.84 5.40
C LYS A 119 16.55 11.64 6.33
N LEU A 120 17.00 10.50 5.80
CA LEU A 120 17.37 9.36 6.63
C LEU A 120 18.52 9.74 7.57
N SER A 121 18.36 9.45 8.86
CA SER A 121 19.46 9.44 9.82
C SER A 121 20.45 8.31 9.53
N GLU A 122 21.65 8.35 10.10
CA GLU A 122 22.65 7.28 9.91
C GLU A 122 22.15 5.90 10.36
N ALA A 123 21.42 5.84 11.48
CA ALA A 123 20.81 4.60 11.97
C ALA A 123 19.77 4.05 10.98
N GLN A 124 18.91 4.91 10.42
CA GLN A 124 17.93 4.50 9.43
C GLN A 124 18.60 4.07 8.11
N LYS A 125 19.67 4.76 7.68
CA LYS A 125 20.45 4.34 6.50
C LYS A 125 21.03 2.94 6.70
N GLN A 126 21.55 2.64 7.88
CA GLN A 126 22.04 1.31 8.21
C GLN A 126 20.92 0.27 8.10
N GLU A 127 19.75 0.52 8.70
CA GLU A 127 18.60 -0.39 8.63
C GLU A 127 18.13 -0.61 7.18
N VAL A 128 18.05 0.46 6.36
CA VAL A 128 17.73 0.37 4.93
C VAL A 128 18.77 -0.50 4.20
N ASN A 129 20.06 -0.28 4.45
CA ASN A 129 21.13 -1.06 3.83
C ASN A 129 21.07 -2.54 4.23
N GLU A 130 20.81 -2.83 5.50
CA GLU A 130 20.63 -4.20 6.00
C GLU A 130 19.44 -4.89 5.34
N PHE A 131 18.31 -4.20 5.20
CA PHE A 131 17.15 -4.73 4.50
C PHE A 131 17.46 -5.05 3.03
N TYR A 132 18.07 -4.12 2.28
CA TYR A 132 18.41 -4.36 0.87
C TYR A 132 19.58 -5.35 0.67
N ALA A 133 20.38 -5.62 1.70
CA ALA A 133 21.38 -6.68 1.70
C ALA A 133 20.79 -8.10 1.95
N SER A 134 19.58 -8.18 2.50
CA SER A 134 18.86 -9.45 2.72
C SER A 134 18.49 -10.16 1.40
N ALA A 135 18.08 -11.43 1.49
CA ALA A 135 17.61 -12.18 0.32
C ALA A 135 16.37 -11.53 -0.33
N THR A 136 15.39 -11.12 0.47
CA THR A 136 14.19 -10.40 0.00
C THR A 136 14.57 -9.09 -0.67
N GLY A 137 15.44 -8.29 -0.03
CA GLY A 137 15.89 -7.00 -0.56
C GLY A 137 16.63 -7.12 -1.90
N LYS A 138 17.52 -8.10 -2.02
CA LYS A 138 18.20 -8.42 -3.28
C LYS A 138 17.23 -8.82 -4.37
N LYS A 139 16.24 -9.66 -4.04
CA LYS A 139 15.20 -10.07 -4.99
C LYS A 139 14.36 -8.89 -5.48
N ILE A 140 14.06 -7.90 -4.63
CA ILE A 140 13.39 -6.66 -5.06
C ILE A 140 14.21 -5.96 -6.15
N MET A 141 15.53 -5.80 -5.94
CA MET A 141 16.41 -5.19 -6.92
C MET A 141 16.48 -5.99 -8.23
N GLU A 142 16.59 -7.32 -8.14
CA GLU A 142 16.59 -8.21 -9.30
C GLU A 142 15.28 -8.14 -10.10
N LYS A 143 14.14 -8.01 -9.41
CA LYS A 143 12.82 -7.96 -10.02
C LYS A 143 12.44 -6.57 -10.52
N GLN A 144 13.17 -5.52 -10.16
CA GLN A 144 12.85 -4.14 -10.52
C GLN A 144 12.55 -3.95 -12.02
N PRO A 145 13.35 -4.49 -12.98
CA PRO A 145 13.04 -4.31 -14.41
C PRO A 145 11.75 -5.01 -14.84
N ILE A 146 11.47 -6.20 -14.29
CA ILE A 146 10.28 -6.98 -14.59
C ILE A 146 9.05 -6.27 -14.02
N LEU A 147 9.11 -5.84 -12.76
CA LEU A 147 8.04 -5.10 -12.11
C LEU A 147 7.77 -3.79 -12.85
N ALA A 148 8.79 -3.02 -13.23
CA ALA A 148 8.62 -1.78 -13.98
C ALA A 148 7.87 -2.00 -15.30
N ALA A 149 8.20 -3.06 -16.04
CA ALA A 149 7.54 -3.38 -17.30
C ALA A 149 6.09 -3.89 -17.12
N GLU A 150 5.83 -4.75 -16.13
CA GLU A 150 4.49 -5.29 -15.88
C GLU A 150 3.57 -4.24 -15.24
N ILE A 151 4.05 -3.49 -14.24
CA ILE A 151 3.32 -2.38 -13.62
C ILE A 151 2.99 -1.33 -14.67
N GLY A 152 3.95 -0.93 -15.52
CA GLY A 152 3.72 0.07 -16.57
C GLY A 152 2.53 -0.27 -17.47
N LYS A 153 2.37 -1.54 -17.88
CA LYS A 153 1.22 -1.98 -18.67
C LYS A 153 -0.10 -1.86 -17.92
N VAL A 154 -0.11 -2.22 -16.63
CA VAL A 154 -1.31 -2.08 -15.79
C VAL A 154 -1.65 -0.59 -15.60
N SER A 155 -0.65 0.26 -15.35
CA SER A 155 -0.80 1.70 -15.20
C SER A 155 -1.33 2.36 -16.48
N GLU A 156 -0.83 1.97 -17.65
CA GLU A 156 -1.32 2.44 -18.95
C GLU A 156 -2.80 2.08 -19.15
N GLY A 157 -3.19 0.86 -18.74
CA GLY A 157 -4.58 0.43 -18.75
C GLY A 157 -5.46 1.31 -17.87
N TRP A 158 -5.13 1.39 -16.59
CA TRP A 158 -5.87 2.18 -15.62
C TRP A 158 -5.98 3.66 -15.98
N SER A 159 -4.88 4.28 -16.42
CA SER A 159 -4.86 5.70 -16.80
C SER A 159 -5.75 6.01 -18.00
N ARG A 160 -5.76 5.13 -19.02
CA ARG A 160 -6.67 5.25 -20.16
C ARG A 160 -8.12 5.13 -19.71
N ASP A 161 -8.45 4.10 -18.93
CA ASP A 161 -9.82 3.83 -18.51
C ASP A 161 -10.35 4.97 -17.60
N LEU A 162 -9.49 5.51 -16.73
CA LEU A 162 -9.80 6.68 -15.89
C LEU A 162 -10.03 7.94 -16.74
N TYR A 163 -9.18 8.18 -17.75
CA TYR A 163 -9.36 9.31 -18.66
C TYR A 163 -10.66 9.20 -19.46
N GLU A 164 -10.98 8.03 -20.00
CA GLU A 164 -12.23 7.77 -20.72
C GLU A 164 -13.46 7.98 -19.83
N THR A 165 -13.40 7.50 -18.58
CA THR A 165 -14.44 7.74 -17.57
C THR A 165 -14.65 9.24 -17.38
N ALA A 166 -13.57 9.99 -17.15
CA ALA A 166 -13.66 11.43 -16.96
C ALA A 166 -14.23 12.15 -18.20
N LEU A 167 -13.77 11.79 -19.40
CA LEU A 167 -14.30 12.37 -20.64
C LEU A 167 -15.80 12.14 -20.82
N SER A 168 -16.32 10.98 -20.41
CA SER A 168 -17.75 10.68 -20.51
C SER A 168 -18.62 11.52 -19.56
N MET A 169 -18.02 12.11 -18.54
CA MET A 169 -18.70 12.90 -17.51
C MET A 169 -18.50 14.40 -17.67
N LEU A 170 -17.40 14.83 -18.29
CA LEU A 170 -16.97 16.23 -18.32
C LEU A 170 -17.24 16.94 -19.66
N LYS A 171 -17.37 16.18 -20.75
CA LYS A 171 -17.75 16.69 -22.09
C LYS A 171 -19.25 16.89 -22.20
#